data_AF-A0A1E8EYX9-F1
#
_entry.id   AF-A0A1E8EYX9-F1
#
_cell.length_a   1.000
_cell.length_b   1.000
_cell.length_c   1.000
_cell.angle_alpha   90.00
_cell.angle_beta   90.00
_cell.angle_gamma   90.00
#
_symmetry.space_group_name_H-M   'P 1'
#
loop_
_entity.id
_entity.type
_entity.pdbx_description
1 polymer ?
#
loop_
_entity_poly.entity_id
_entity_poly.type
_entity_poly.pdbx_seq_one_letter_code
_entity_poly.pdbx_strand_id
1 'polypeptide(L)'
;MNNDVKQMLQKIIIYDLIIAIIFSTLIYFTFKKYSVVLFLGLFIALINFVINTILINYAVNVGKIKSISLASFIFRIVITAFIGFLFYKNNKYNVIAYVFGYTLHFIPLILYSINVKNK
;
A
#
# COMPACT_ATOMS: atom_id res chain seq x y z
N MET A 1 10.02 -3.23 17.45
CA MET A 1 8.60 -3.07 17.08
C MET A 1 7.78 -3.88 18.06
N ASN A 2 6.74 -3.30 18.65
CA ASN A 2 5.88 -4.03 19.59
C ASN A 2 5.15 -5.19 18.88
N ASN A 3 4.82 -6.24 19.61
CA ASN A 3 4.11 -7.42 19.12
C ASN A 3 2.78 -7.07 18.48
N ASP A 4 2.04 -6.09 19.01
CA ASP A 4 0.75 -5.65 18.45
C ASP A 4 0.92 -5.08 17.03
N VAL A 5 1.92 -4.22 16.84
CA VAL A 5 2.24 -3.61 15.55
C VAL A 5 2.72 -4.68 14.55
N LYS A 6 3.46 -5.68 15.02
CA LYS A 6 3.89 -6.82 14.20
C LYS A 6 2.70 -7.66 13.74
N GLN A 7 1.77 -7.97 14.64
CA GLN A 7 0.57 -8.73 14.32
C GLN A 7 -0.36 -7.96 13.37
N MET A 8 -0.47 -6.64 13.55
CA MET A 8 -1.18 -5.75 12.62
C MET A 8 -0.61 -5.85 11.22
N LEU A 9 0.71 -5.64 11.08
CA LEU A 9 1.40 -5.73 9.79
C LEU A 9 1.17 -7.08 9.10
N GLN A 10 1.34 -8.18 9.83
CA GLN A 10 1.15 -9.52 9.27
C GLN A 10 -0.27 -9.75 8.75
N LYS A 11 -1.29 -9.33 9.50
CA LYS A 11 -2.68 -9.49 9.08
C LYS A 11 -3.03 -8.64 7.85
N ILE A 12 -2.59 -7.39 7.83
CA ILE A 12 -2.83 -6.49 6.68
C ILE A 12 -2.15 -7.05 5.43
N ILE A 13 -0.91 -7.53 5.53
CA ILE A 13 -0.20 -8.17 4.40
C ILE A 13 -0.99 -9.39 3.88
N ILE A 14 -1.53 -10.23 4.77
CA ILE A 14 -2.35 -11.39 4.35
C ILE A 14 -3.61 -10.92 3.61
N TYR A 15 -4.30 -9.91 4.13
CA TYR A 15 -5.48 -9.35 3.48
C TYR A 15 -5.14 -8.69 2.12
N ASP A 16 -4.02 -7.97 2.01
CA ASP A 16 -3.52 -7.44 0.74
C ASP A 16 -3.28 -8.56 -0.27
N LEU A 17 -2.64 -9.67 0.13
CA LEU A 17 -2.40 -10.81 -0.77
C LEU A 17 -3.70 -11.43 -1.27
N ILE A 18 -4.70 -11.58 -0.40
CA ILE A 18 -6.02 -12.09 -0.80
C ILE A 18 -6.67 -11.15 -1.82
N ILE A 19 -6.64 -9.85 -1.57
CA ILE A 19 -7.21 -8.83 -2.48
C ILE A 19 -6.44 -8.76 -3.79
N ALA A 20 -5.11 -8.90 -3.74
CA ALA A 20 -4.28 -8.97 -4.92
C ALA A 20 -4.74 -10.11 -5.84
N ILE A 21 -4.97 -11.30 -5.29
CA ILE A 21 -5.42 -12.48 -6.04
C ILE A 21 -6.82 -12.25 -6.63
N ILE A 22 -7.77 -11.76 -5.82
CA ILE A 22 -9.15 -11.51 -6.27
C ILE A 22 -9.18 -10.49 -7.42
N PHE A 23 -8.60 -9.30 -7.22
CA PHE A 23 -8.67 -8.22 -8.20
C PHE A 23 -7.82 -8.49 -9.43
N SER A 24 -6.63 -9.09 -9.28
CA SER A 24 -5.82 -9.48 -10.45
C SER A 24 -6.55 -10.49 -11.33
N THR A 25 -7.24 -11.46 -10.74
CA THR A 25 -8.06 -12.45 -11.46
C THR A 25 -9.21 -11.76 -12.20
N LEU A 26 -9.99 -10.91 -11.52
CA LEU A 26 -11.11 -10.18 -12.13
C LEU A 26 -10.66 -9.30 -13.30
N ILE A 27 -9.53 -8.60 -13.14
CA ILE A 27 -9.00 -7.69 -14.15
C ILE A 27 -8.31 -8.44 -15.28
N TYR A 28 -7.75 -9.62 -15.02
CA TYR A 28 -7.19 -10.45 -16.09
C TYR A 28 -8.25 -10.80 -17.15
N PHE A 29 -9.48 -11.10 -16.73
CA PHE A 29 -10.58 -11.44 -17.64
C PHE A 29 -11.19 -10.23 -18.37
N THR A 30 -11.14 -9.03 -17.80
CA THR A 30 -11.76 -7.83 -18.37
C THR A 30 -10.77 -6.93 -19.11
N PHE A 31 -9.56 -6.75 -18.57
CA PHE A 31 -8.58 -5.76 -18.99
C PHE A 31 -7.14 -6.26 -18.82
N LYS A 32 -6.82 -7.41 -19.44
CA LYS A 32 -5.51 -8.12 -19.34
C LYS A 32 -4.27 -7.21 -19.37
N LYS A 33 -4.26 -6.19 -20.25
CA LYS A 33 -3.13 -5.25 -20.42
C LYS A 33 -2.80 -4.47 -19.14
N TYR A 34 -3.78 -4.22 -18.28
CA TYR A 34 -3.67 -3.39 -17.09
C TYR A 34 -3.55 -4.18 -15.78
N SER A 35 -3.80 -5.49 -15.82
CA SER A 35 -3.74 -6.38 -14.64
C SER A 35 -2.38 -6.30 -13.92
N VAL A 36 -1.28 -6.33 -14.67
CA VAL A 36 0.07 -6.23 -14.11
C VAL A 36 0.33 -4.87 -13.45
N VAL A 37 -0.10 -3.78 -14.11
CA VAL A 37 0.09 -2.42 -13.59
C VAL A 37 -0.71 -2.21 -12.31
N LEU A 38 -1.91 -2.76 -12.24
CA LEU A 38 -2.75 -2.73 -11.06
C LEU A 38 -2.11 -3.50 -9.89
N PHE A 39 -1.59 -4.70 -10.16
CA PHE A 39 -0.87 -5.48 -9.15
C PHE A 39 0.34 -4.72 -8.62
N LEU A 40 1.11 -4.06 -9.50
CA LEU A 40 2.23 -3.21 -9.11
C LEU A 40 1.77 -2.02 -8.24
N GLY A 41 0.63 -1.40 -8.56
CA GLY A 41 0.02 -0.36 -7.74
C GLY A 41 -0.25 -0.81 -6.32
N LEU A 42 -0.90 -1.97 -6.16
CA LEU A 42 -1.16 -2.58 -4.86
C LEU A 42 0.13 -2.94 -4.12
N PHE A 43 1.11 -3.50 -4.82
CA PHE A 43 2.40 -3.87 -4.24
C PHE A 43 3.16 -2.63 -3.72
N ILE A 44 3.12 -1.53 -4.45
CA ILE A 44 3.73 -0.26 -4.02
C ILE A 44 3.01 0.32 -2.80
N ALA A 45 1.68 0.21 -2.73
CA ALA A 45 0.93 0.60 -1.53
C ALA A 45 1.34 -0.23 -0.30
N LEU A 46 1.50 -1.54 -0.45
CA LEU A 46 1.97 -2.43 0.59
C LEU A 46 3.39 -2.07 1.06
N ILE A 47 4.32 -1.82 0.13
CA ILE A 47 5.68 -1.35 0.48
C ILE A 47 5.61 -0.03 1.25
N ASN A 48 4.82 0.93 0.77
CA ASN A 48 4.64 2.22 1.42
C ASN A 48 4.10 2.06 2.84
N PHE A 49 3.16 1.14 3.06
CA PHE A 49 2.60 0.84 4.37
C PHE A 49 3.61 0.18 5.31
N VAL A 50 4.40 -0.78 4.81
CA VAL A 50 5.46 -1.44 5.60
C VAL A 50 6.52 -0.44 6.01
N ILE A 51 7.05 0.35 5.07
CA ILE A 51 8.05 1.39 5.33
C ILE A 51 7.49 2.41 6.34
N ASN A 52 6.24 2.84 6.16
CA ASN A 52 5.59 3.75 7.10
C ASN A 52 5.58 3.20 8.53
N THR A 53 5.17 1.94 8.69
CA THR A 53 5.02 1.33 9.99
C THR A 53 6.37 1.18 10.69
N ILE A 54 7.41 0.80 9.95
CA ILE A 54 8.78 0.71 10.47
C ILE A 54 9.27 2.10 10.90
N LEU A 55 9.13 3.12 10.05
CA LEU A 55 9.61 4.47 10.32
C LEU A 55 8.86 5.13 11.49
N ILE A 56 7.55 4.97 11.58
CA ILE A 56 6.76 5.48 12.71
C ILE A 56 7.17 4.77 13.99
N ASN A 57 7.29 3.45 13.99
CA ASN A 57 7.73 2.71 15.17
C ASN A 57 9.14 3.14 15.63
N TYR A 58 10.05 3.37 14.68
CA TYR A 58 11.37 3.93 14.97
C TYR A 58 11.28 5.35 15.55
N ALA A 59 10.44 6.21 14.97
CA ALA A 59 10.27 7.58 15.41
C ALA A 59 9.69 7.70 16.82
N VAL A 60 8.77 6.80 17.18
CA VAL A 60 8.24 6.66 18.55
C VAL A 60 9.36 6.29 19.51
N ASN A 61 10.18 5.28 19.17
CA ASN A 61 11.27 4.82 20.03
C ASN A 61 12.35 5.90 20.28
N VAL A 62 12.59 6.79 19.32
CA VAL A 62 13.61 7.86 19.42
C VAL A 62 13.01 9.19 19.87
N GLY A 63 11.69 9.26 20.13
CA GLY A 63 10.99 10.48 20.56
C GLY A 63 10.93 11.59 19.49
N LYS A 64 11.20 11.28 18.22
CA LYS A 64 11.27 12.24 17.09
C LYS A 64 10.12 12.08 16.10
N ILE A 65 8.93 11.73 16.60
CA ILE A 65 7.71 11.44 15.82
C ILE A 65 7.41 12.55 14.79
N LYS A 66 7.38 13.82 15.21
CA LYS A 66 6.99 14.94 14.33
C LYS A 66 7.91 15.04 13.10
N SER A 67 9.22 15.14 13.31
CA SER A 67 10.18 15.35 12.24
C SER A 67 10.31 14.13 11.33
N ILE A 68 10.39 12.92 11.90
CA ILE A 68 10.57 11.69 11.12
C ILE A 68 9.28 11.34 10.34
N SER A 69 8.10 11.53 10.94
CA SER A 69 6.83 11.30 10.27
C SER A 69 6.65 12.23 9.07
N LEU A 70 6.96 13.52 9.24
CA LEU A 70 6.87 14.50 8.14
C LEU A 70 7.84 14.18 7.00
N ALA A 71 9.11 13.92 7.32
CA ALA A 71 10.11 13.56 6.31
C ALA A 71 9.73 12.26 5.57
N SER A 72 9.27 11.24 6.31
CA SER A 72 8.79 9.98 5.75
C SER A 72 7.58 10.16 4.83
N PHE A 73 6.66 11.04 5.20
CA PHE A 73 5.48 11.34 4.39
C PHE A 73 5.86 11.98 3.05
N ILE A 74 6.69 13.02 3.09
CA ILE A 74 7.17 13.71 1.87
C ILE A 74 7.91 12.73 0.97
N PHE A 75 8.85 11.96 1.52
CA PHE A 75 9.62 10.97 0.76
C PHE A 75 8.73 9.94 0.05
N ARG A 76 7.73 9.38 0.75
CA ARG A 76 6.80 8.41 0.16
C ARG A 76 5.92 9.02 -0.91
N ILE A 77 5.45 10.25 -0.74
CA ILE A 77 4.69 10.95 -1.79
C ILE A 77 5.53 11.10 -3.04
N VAL A 78 6.78 11.58 -2.91
CA VAL A 78 7.68 11.78 -4.04
C VAL A 78 7.94 10.46 -4.78
N ILE A 79 8.19 9.37 -4.05
CA ILE A 79 8.40 8.04 -4.66
C ILE A 79 7.13 7.57 -5.38
N THR A 80 5.97 7.65 -4.73
CA THR A 80 4.70 7.17 -5.29
C THR A 80 4.34 7.95 -6.54
N ALA A 81 4.50 9.28 -6.51
CA ALA A 81 4.29 10.14 -7.67
C ALA A 81 5.28 9.86 -8.79
N PHE A 82 6.57 9.65 -8.47
CA PHE A 82 7.60 9.31 -9.45
C PHE A 82 7.28 7.99 -10.15
N ILE A 83 6.86 6.96 -9.41
CA ILE A 83 6.47 5.69 -10.01
C ILE A 83 5.23 5.84 -10.90
N GLY A 84 4.22 6.61 -10.45
CA GLY A 84 3.06 6.95 -11.27
C GLY A 84 3.45 7.65 -12.58
N PHE A 85 4.43 8.56 -12.54
CA PHE A 85 4.96 9.23 -13.72
C PHE A 85 5.68 8.26 -14.68
N LEU A 86 6.40 7.26 -14.16
CA LEU A 86 7.00 6.21 -15.00
C LEU A 86 5.91 5.41 -15.75
N PHE A 87 4.81 5.07 -15.09
CA PHE A 87 3.69 4.40 -15.75
C PHE A 87 3.00 5.27 -16.81
N TYR A 88 2.91 6.59 -16.56
CA TYR A 88 2.36 7.55 -17.52
C TYR A 88 3.12 7.55 -18.85
N LYS A 89 4.46 7.49 -18.81
CA LYS A 89 5.30 7.50 -20.02
C LYS A 89 5.01 6.33 -20.96
N ASN A 90 4.65 5.16 -20.42
CA ASN A 90 4.36 3.98 -21.24
C ASN A 90 2.95 4.04 -21.84
N ASN A 91 1.95 4.41 -21.05
CA ASN A 91 0.56 4.58 -21.49
C ASN A 91 -0.19 5.40 -20.43
N LYS A 92 -0.85 6.49 -20.85
CA LYS A 92 -1.60 7.37 -19.94
C LYS A 92 -2.65 6.61 -19.10
N TYR A 93 -3.25 5.56 -19.65
CA TYR A 93 -4.23 4.72 -18.95
C TYR A 93 -3.61 3.80 -17.89
N ASN A 94 -2.29 3.53 -17.93
CA ASN A 94 -1.61 2.76 -16.89
C ASN A 94 -1.63 3.51 -15.55
N VAL A 95 -1.65 4.84 -15.55
CA VAL A 95 -1.77 5.63 -14.31
C VAL A 95 -3.08 5.33 -13.60
N ILE A 96 -4.17 5.17 -14.35
CA ILE A 96 -5.49 4.84 -13.78
C ILE A 96 -5.43 3.46 -13.12
N ALA A 97 -4.90 2.46 -13.82
CA ALA A 97 -4.73 1.12 -13.26
C ALA A 97 -3.83 1.10 -12.02
N TYR A 98 -2.73 1.87 -12.05
CA TYR A 98 -1.80 2.03 -10.94
C TYR A 98 -2.47 2.66 -9.72
N VAL A 99 -3.16 3.79 -9.90
CA VAL A 99 -3.87 4.49 -8.82
C VAL A 99 -4.96 3.61 -8.25
N PHE A 100 -5.73 2.93 -9.10
CA PHE A 100 -6.78 2.01 -8.67
C PHE A 100 -6.18 0.87 -7.83
N GLY A 101 -5.11 0.23 -8.32
CA GLY A 101 -4.37 -0.79 -7.56
C GLY A 101 -3.86 -0.29 -6.22
N TYR A 102 -3.29 0.92 -6.19
CA TYR A 102 -2.81 1.55 -4.97
C TYR A 102 -3.96 1.77 -3.96
N THR A 103 -5.13 2.21 -4.43
CA THR A 103 -6.30 2.44 -3.56
C THR A 103 -6.91 1.15 -3.01
N LEU A 104 -6.72 0.00 -3.66
CA LEU A 104 -7.24 -1.29 -3.15
C LEU A 104 -6.64 -1.65 -1.78
N HIS A 105 -5.45 -1.14 -1.44
CA HIS A 105 -4.84 -1.30 -0.12
C HIS A 105 -5.66 -0.68 1.04
N PHE A 106 -6.63 0.19 0.75
CA PHE A 106 -7.55 0.68 1.79
C PHE A 106 -8.52 -0.40 2.25
N ILE A 107 -8.85 -1.39 1.43
CA ILE A 107 -9.79 -2.46 1.81
C ILE A 107 -9.21 -3.33 2.94
N PRO A 108 -7.96 -3.84 2.87
CA PRO A 108 -7.30 -4.56 3.96
C PRO A 108 -7.24 -3.77 5.26
N LEU A 109 -6.96 -2.47 5.18
CA LEU A 109 -6.92 -1.58 6.34
C LEU A 109 -8.28 -1.50 7.03
N ILE A 110 -9.36 -1.31 6.25
CA ILE A 110 -10.72 -1.26 6.78
C ILE A 110 -11.12 -2.62 7.38
N LEU A 111 -10.87 -3.72 6.66
CA LEU A 111 -11.19 -5.08 7.13
C LEU A 111 -10.47 -5.40 8.45
N TYR A 112 -9.18 -5.05 8.55
CA TYR A 112 -8.42 -5.22 9.79
C TYR A 112 -9.00 -4.37 10.92
N SER A 113 -9.31 -3.10 10.66
CA SER A 113 -9.87 -2.21 11.69
C SER A 113 -11.21 -2.70 12.24
N ILE A 114 -12.08 -3.27 11.39
CA ILE A 114 -13.35 -3.85 11.81
C ILE A 114 -13.11 -5.13 12.64
N ASN A 115 -12.17 -5.98 12.22
CA ASN A 115 -11.84 -7.21 12.94
C ASN A 115 -11.29 -6.93 14.35
N VAL A 116 -10.48 -5.87 14.52
CA VAL A 116 -9.97 -5.47 15.83
C VAL A 116 -11.07 -4.91 16.74
N LYS A 117 -12.01 -4.12 16.20
CA LYS A 117 -13.12 -3.55 17.00
C LYS A 117 -14.06 -4.63 17.57
N ASN A 118 -14.14 -5.79 16.92
CA ASN A 118 -15.01 -6.90 17.33
C ASN A 118 -14.32 -7.89 18.28
N LYS A 119 -13.11 -7.58 18.76
CA LYS A 119 -12.41 -8.31 19.83
C LYS A 119 -12.39 -7.48 21.09
#